data_AF-A0A9J5YGJ5-F1
#
_entry.id   AF-A0A9J5YGJ5-F1
#
_cell.length_a   1.000
_cell.length_b   1.000
_cell.length_c   1.000
_cell.angle_alpha   90.00
_cell.angle_beta   90.00
_cell.angle_gamma   90.00
#
_symmetry.space_group_name_H-M   'P 1'
#
loop_
_entity.id
_entity.type
_entity.pdbx_description
1 polymer ?
#
loop_
_entity_poly.entity_id
_entity_poly.type
_entity_poly.pdbx_seq_one_letter_code
_entity_poly.pdbx_strand_id
1 'polypeptide(L)'
;MSLQAHLTELDLSDMEKLVALPSRIGMLKGLVKLDVSVCSKLGSMPQEIGDLENLVKLDANDTQISQPPSSIVRLNNLIFLSFEGLRLEDVEMIAQLGALQILHLTYCERLTQLQKFPKKLNTIFADWRNEN
;
A
#
# COMPACT_ATOMS: atom_id res chain seq x y z
N MET A 1 -14.54 30.47 -5.50
CA MET A 1 -14.03 29.36 -6.34
C MET A 1 -12.54 29.25 -6.08
N SER A 2 -12.10 28.40 -5.14
CA SER A 2 -10.67 28.13 -5.00
C SER A 2 -10.27 27.14 -6.08
N LEU A 3 -9.21 27.43 -6.85
CA LEU A 3 -8.50 26.40 -7.60
C LEU A 3 -8.04 25.35 -6.58
N GLN A 4 -8.74 24.23 -6.47
CA GLN A 4 -8.18 23.08 -5.78
C GLN A 4 -7.09 22.56 -6.71
N ALA A 5 -5.83 22.73 -6.33
CA ALA A 5 -4.72 22.09 -7.01
C ALA A 5 -5.02 20.58 -7.02
N HIS A 6 -5.16 20.01 -8.23
CA HIS A 6 -5.40 18.59 -8.42
C HIS A 6 -4.05 17.89 -8.25
N LEU A 7 -3.68 17.58 -7.01
CA LEU A 7 -2.48 16.80 -6.74
C LEU A 7 -2.72 15.37 -7.22
N THR A 8 -1.99 14.97 -8.26
CA THR A 8 -2.06 13.62 -8.85
C THR A 8 -0.99 12.69 -8.31
N GLU A 9 0.14 13.23 -7.87
CA GLU A 9 1.25 12.46 -7.34
C GLU A 9 1.74 13.13 -6.06
N LEU A 10 1.94 12.33 -5.02
CA LEU A 10 2.48 12.75 -3.74
C LEU A 10 3.64 11.82 -3.41
N ASP A 11 4.85 12.38 -3.52
CA ASP A 11 6.09 11.73 -3.16
C ASP A 11 6.53 12.23 -1.78
N LEU A 12 6.52 11.32 -0.82
CA LEU A 12 7.01 11.48 0.54
C LEU A 12 8.09 10.42 0.83
N SER A 13 8.73 9.88 -0.20
CA SER A 13 9.77 8.87 -0.04
C SER A 13 10.98 9.46 0.69
N ASP A 14 11.73 8.59 1.38
CA ASP A 14 12.98 8.92 2.08
C ASP A 14 12.82 10.02 3.16
N MET A 15 11.64 10.11 3.77
CA MET A 15 11.40 11.01 4.89
C MET A 15 11.80 10.35 6.22
N GLU A 16 13.06 10.51 6.63
CA GLU A 16 13.64 9.94 7.87
C GLU A 16 12.86 10.25 9.18
N LYS A 17 12.02 11.29 9.18
CA LYS A 17 11.26 11.76 10.33
C LYS A 17 9.75 11.57 10.20
N LEU A 18 9.27 11.02 9.08
CA LEU A 18 7.84 10.77 8.89
C LEU A 18 7.42 9.58 9.75
N VAL A 19 6.52 9.81 10.70
CA VAL A 19 6.04 8.79 11.66
C VAL A 19 4.63 8.32 11.36
N ALA A 20 3.82 9.18 10.74
CA ALA A 20 2.43 8.90 10.38
C ALA A 20 1.98 9.85 9.25
N LEU A 21 1.03 9.39 8.43
CA LEU A 21 0.27 10.25 7.54
C LEU A 21 -0.98 10.80 8.27
N PRO A 22 -1.37 12.07 8.05
CA PRO A 22 -2.60 12.60 8.61
C PRO A 22 -3.83 11.99 7.93
N SER A 23 -4.94 11.84 8.66
CA SER A 23 -6.23 11.39 8.11
C SER A 23 -6.71 12.24 6.92
N ARG A 24 -6.32 13.52 6.88
CA ARG A 24 -6.65 14.42 5.76
C ARG A 24 -6.10 13.98 4.41
N ILE A 25 -5.19 13.00 4.36
CA ILE A 25 -4.71 12.40 3.11
C ILE A 25 -5.88 11.93 2.22
N GLY A 26 -6.94 11.36 2.79
CA GLY A 26 -8.13 10.90 2.05
C GLY A 26 -8.92 12.00 1.34
N MET A 27 -8.63 13.28 1.63
CA MET A 27 -9.21 14.43 0.92
C MET A 27 -8.58 14.64 -0.46
N LEU A 28 -7.44 14.02 -0.75
CA LEU A 28 -6.74 14.12 -2.03
C LEU A 28 -7.41 13.24 -3.10
N LYS A 29 -8.67 13.56 -3.43
CA LYS A 29 -9.49 12.77 -4.37
C LYS A 29 -8.90 12.67 -5.78
N GLY A 30 -8.00 13.58 -6.17
CA GLY A 30 -7.28 13.52 -7.45
C GLY A 30 -6.00 12.67 -7.43
N LEU A 31 -5.60 12.13 -6.28
CA LEU A 31 -4.32 11.44 -6.13
C LEU A 31 -4.33 10.09 -6.85
N VAL A 32 -3.36 9.90 -7.72
CA VAL A 32 -3.14 8.70 -8.54
C VAL A 32 -1.95 7.90 -8.03
N LYS A 33 -0.93 8.57 -7.49
CA LYS A 33 0.26 7.92 -6.92
C LYS A 33 0.59 8.47 -5.55
N LEU A 34 0.82 7.57 -4.61
CA LEU A 34 1.35 7.87 -3.29
C LEU A 34 2.62 7.04 -3.07
N ASP A 35 3.73 7.73 -2.84
CA ASP A 35 5.00 7.10 -2.49
C ASP A 35 5.38 7.53 -1.07
N VAL A 36 5.49 6.56 -0.16
CA VAL A 36 5.98 6.76 1.22
C VAL A 36 7.13 5.79 1.51
N SER A 37 7.78 5.29 0.47
CA SER A 37 8.86 4.32 0.60
C SER A 37 10.07 4.89 1.34
N VAL A 38 10.91 4.03 1.92
CA VAL A 38 12.15 4.42 2.62
C VAL A 38 11.88 5.31 3.86
N CYS A 39 10.63 5.40 4.31
CA CYS A 39 10.25 6.08 5.54
C CYS A 39 10.39 5.14 6.74
N SER A 40 11.63 4.95 7.20
CA SER A 40 12.00 3.99 8.26
C SER A 40 11.30 4.20 9.63
N LYS A 41 10.62 5.33 9.85
CA LYS A 41 9.84 5.60 11.08
C LYS A 41 8.33 5.56 10.88
N LEU A 42 7.85 5.41 9.64
CA LEU A 42 6.44 5.35 9.33
C LEU A 42 5.92 3.96 9.72
N GLY A 43 5.21 3.88 10.85
CA GLY A 43 4.77 2.60 11.43
C GLY A 43 3.30 2.27 11.19
N SER A 44 2.53 3.20 10.65
CA SER A 44 1.11 2.99 10.38
C SER A 44 0.60 3.88 9.25
N MET A 45 -0.54 3.48 8.70
CA MET A 45 -1.22 4.19 7.64
C MET A 45 -2.69 4.44 8.04
N PRO A 46 -3.23 5.64 7.83
CA PRO A 46 -4.58 6.00 8.27
C PRO A 46 -5.65 5.27 7.44
N GLN A 47 -6.84 5.07 8.03
CA GLN A 47 -7.98 4.43 7.35
C GLN A 47 -8.51 5.26 6.17
N GLU A 48 -8.21 6.55 6.14
CA GLU A 48 -8.60 7.46 5.08
C GLU A 48 -7.80 7.21 3.78
N ILE A 49 -6.79 6.33 3.77
CA ILE A 49 -6.19 5.85 2.53
C ILE A 49 -7.23 5.18 1.62
N GLY A 50 -8.18 4.43 2.18
CA GLY A 50 -9.26 3.83 1.40
C GLY A 50 -10.18 4.85 0.71
N ASP A 51 -10.08 6.14 1.04
CA ASP A 51 -10.85 7.22 0.42
C ASP A 51 -10.15 7.82 -0.82
N LEU A 52 -8.94 7.36 -1.15
CA LEU A 52 -8.20 7.77 -2.35
C LEU A 52 -8.72 7.03 -3.59
N GLU A 53 -9.93 7.36 -4.01
CA GLU A 53 -10.69 6.64 -5.06
C GLU A 53 -9.96 6.50 -6.40
N ASN A 54 -9.07 7.43 -6.73
CA ASN A 54 -8.29 7.43 -7.98
C ASN A 54 -6.88 6.84 -7.84
N LEU A 55 -6.52 6.29 -6.67
CA LEU A 55 -5.17 5.78 -6.43
C LEU A 55 -4.91 4.53 -7.28
N VAL A 56 -3.81 4.58 -8.03
CA VAL A 56 -3.34 3.51 -8.93
C VAL A 56 -2.04 2.89 -8.41
N LYS A 57 -1.16 3.69 -7.81
CA LYS A 57 0.10 3.24 -7.21
C LYS A 57 0.15 3.63 -5.72
N LEU A 58 0.40 2.65 -4.86
CA LEU A 58 0.80 2.84 -3.48
C LEU A 58 2.13 2.13 -3.22
N ASP A 59 3.16 2.89 -2.88
CA ASP A 59 4.49 2.37 -2.53
C ASP A 59 4.79 2.65 -1.06
N ALA A 60 4.92 1.60 -0.25
CA ALA A 60 5.21 1.67 1.18
C ALA A 60 6.34 0.69 1.59
N ASN A 61 7.23 0.35 0.66
CA ASN A 61 8.41 -0.47 0.96
C ASN A 61 9.39 0.25 1.89
N ASP A 62 10.23 -0.48 2.62
CA ASP A 62 11.23 0.09 3.52
C ASP A 62 10.61 1.03 4.57
N THR A 63 9.45 0.63 5.10
CA THR A 63 8.74 1.30 6.19
C THR A 63 8.54 0.34 7.36
N GLN A 64 8.04 0.83 8.48
CA GLN A 64 7.65 -0.01 9.62
C GLN A 64 6.16 -0.40 9.57
N ILE A 65 5.49 -0.19 8.42
CA ILE A 65 4.08 -0.54 8.25
C ILE A 65 3.97 -2.04 8.00
N SER A 66 3.78 -2.80 9.08
CA SER A 66 3.58 -4.26 9.03
C SER A 66 2.16 -4.68 8.61
N GLN A 67 1.20 -3.73 8.57
CA GLN A 67 -0.19 -4.00 8.23
C GLN A 67 -0.78 -2.82 7.44
N PRO A 68 -1.38 -3.07 6.25
CA PRO A 68 -2.16 -2.06 5.57
C PRO A 68 -3.45 -1.76 6.36
N PRO A 69 -4.05 -0.56 6.20
CA PRO A 69 -5.31 -0.26 6.85
C PRO A 69 -6.43 -1.12 6.23
N SER A 70 -7.39 -1.57 7.04
CA SER A 70 -8.50 -2.40 6.54
C SER A 70 -9.34 -1.77 5.43
N SER A 71 -9.39 -0.44 5.38
CA SER A 71 -9.97 0.36 4.30
C SER A 71 -9.28 0.20 2.94
N ILE A 72 -8.07 -0.37 2.87
CA ILE A 72 -7.31 -0.52 1.61
C ILE A 72 -8.13 -1.25 0.53
N VAL A 73 -9.01 -2.17 0.94
CA VAL A 73 -9.91 -2.91 0.05
C VAL A 73 -10.86 -2.04 -0.77
N ARG A 74 -11.02 -0.76 -0.41
CA ARG A 74 -11.82 0.23 -1.15
C ARG A 74 -11.10 0.82 -2.37
N LEU A 75 -9.78 0.60 -2.49
CA LEU A 75 -8.95 1.10 -3.59
C LEU A 75 -9.17 0.29 -4.87
N ASN A 76 -10.34 0.46 -5.48
CA ASN A 76 -10.78 -0.32 -6.64
C ASN A 76 -9.94 -0.09 -7.90
N ASN A 77 -9.13 0.97 -7.95
CA ASN A 77 -8.26 1.31 -9.07
C ASN A 77 -6.78 0.97 -8.83
N LEU A 78 -6.44 0.38 -7.69
CA LEU A 78 -5.05 0.10 -7.33
C LEU A 78 -4.48 -1.01 -8.21
N ILE A 79 -3.42 -0.69 -8.95
CA ILE A 79 -2.74 -1.60 -9.87
C ILE A 79 -1.43 -2.10 -9.26
N PHE A 80 -0.72 -1.21 -8.56
CA PHE A 80 0.56 -1.49 -7.92
C PHE A 80 0.46 -1.28 -6.41
N LEU A 81 0.93 -2.27 -5.66
CA LEU A 81 1.03 -2.22 -4.21
C LEU A 81 2.39 -2.76 -3.75
N SER A 82 3.06 -2.04 -2.87
CA SER A 82 4.30 -2.49 -2.24
C SER A 82 4.25 -2.34 -0.72
N PHE A 83 4.59 -3.39 0.01
CA PHE A 83 4.71 -3.42 1.47
C PHE A 83 5.82 -4.36 1.91
N GLU A 84 6.35 -4.11 3.10
CA GLU A 84 7.33 -4.95 3.78
C GLU A 84 6.66 -5.71 4.94
N GLY A 85 7.05 -6.97 5.12
CA GLY A 85 6.71 -7.74 6.33
C GLY A 85 5.22 -8.03 6.51
N LEU A 86 4.44 -8.11 5.41
CA LEU A 86 3.03 -8.45 5.51
C LEU A 86 2.82 -9.86 6.05
N ARG A 87 1.80 -10.01 6.90
CA ARG A 87 1.38 -11.31 7.44
C ARG A 87 0.33 -11.94 6.52
N LEU A 88 0.05 -13.22 6.75
CA LEU A 88 -0.93 -13.98 5.96
C LEU A 88 -2.31 -13.30 5.87
N GLU A 89 -2.83 -12.82 7.00
CA GLU A 89 -4.13 -12.12 7.10
C GLU A 89 -4.17 -10.85 6.24
N ASP A 90 -3.05 -10.12 6.17
CA ASP A 90 -2.92 -8.89 5.39
C ASP A 90 -2.93 -9.21 3.89
N VAL A 91 -2.31 -10.33 3.50
CA VAL A 91 -2.33 -10.80 2.10
C VAL A 91 -3.73 -11.25 1.67
N GLU A 92 -4.48 -11.94 2.54
CA GLU A 92 -5.88 -12.30 2.27
C GLU A 92 -6.78 -11.06 2.10
N MET A 93 -6.51 -10.01 2.87
CA MET A 93 -7.22 -8.74 2.74
C MET A 93 -6.97 -8.08 1.39
N ILE A 94 -5.70 -7.96 0.97
CA ILE A 94 -5.36 -7.37 -0.34
C ILE A 94 -5.79 -8.26 -1.52
N ALA A 95 -6.08 -9.55 -1.28
CA ALA A 95 -6.66 -10.44 -2.29
C ALA A 95 -8.02 -9.93 -2.83
N GLN A 96 -8.70 -9.07 -2.08
CA GLN A 96 -9.96 -8.42 -2.47
C GLN A 96 -9.79 -7.30 -3.50
N LEU A 97 -8.55 -6.83 -3.74
CA LEU A 97 -8.25 -5.76 -4.70
C LEU A 97 -8.39 -6.27 -6.14
N GLY A 98 -9.58 -6.11 -6.71
CA GLY A 98 -9.94 -6.65 -8.02
C GLY A 98 -9.17 -6.07 -9.22
N ALA A 99 -8.47 -4.94 -9.05
CA ALA A 99 -7.64 -4.31 -10.09
C ALA A 99 -6.14 -4.55 -9.91
N LEU A 100 -5.71 -5.14 -8.78
CA LEU A 100 -4.30 -5.29 -8.46
C LEU A 100 -3.62 -6.23 -9.46
N GLN A 101 -2.51 -5.77 -10.01
CA GLN A 101 -1.74 -6.49 -11.04
C GLN A 101 -0.32 -6.77 -10.57
N ILE A 102 0.28 -5.82 -9.86
CA ILE A 102 1.65 -5.89 -9.39
C ILE A 102 1.66 -5.79 -7.88
N LEU A 103 2.27 -6.78 -7.23
CA LEU A 103 2.40 -6.85 -5.79
C LEU A 103 3.88 -7.08 -5.44
N HIS A 104 4.47 -6.12 -4.73
CA HIS A 104 5.81 -6.22 -4.19
C HIS A 104 5.71 -6.49 -2.68
N LEU A 105 6.34 -7.58 -2.25
CA LEU A 105 6.29 -8.07 -0.88
C LEU A 105 7.70 -8.39 -0.42
N THR A 106 8.31 -7.52 0.38
CA THR A 106 9.62 -7.82 0.95
C THR A 106 9.49 -8.41 2.35
N TYR A 107 10.38 -9.31 2.72
CA TYR A 107 10.44 -9.95 4.04
C TYR A 107 9.10 -10.55 4.55
N CYS A 108 8.26 -11.06 3.65
CA CYS A 108 6.99 -11.67 4.05
C CYS A 108 7.20 -13.10 4.59
N GLU A 109 6.53 -13.39 5.72
CA GLU A 109 6.52 -14.72 6.31
C GLU A 109 5.40 -15.59 5.75
N ARG A 110 5.67 -16.89 5.60
CA ARG A 110 4.65 -17.92 5.28
C ARG A 110 3.87 -17.71 3.96
N LEU A 111 4.45 -16.98 3.00
CA LEU A 111 3.85 -16.73 1.68
C LEU A 111 3.46 -18.03 0.94
N THR A 112 4.20 -19.12 1.18
CA THR A 112 3.96 -20.45 0.59
C THR A 112 2.64 -21.12 1.01
N GLN A 113 1.96 -20.60 2.05
CA GLN A 113 0.69 -21.15 2.55
C GLN A 113 -0.54 -20.46 1.95
N LEU A 114 -0.35 -19.47 1.08
CA LEU A 114 -1.46 -18.71 0.50
C LEU A 114 -2.28 -19.55 -0.47
N GLN A 115 -3.58 -19.65 -0.22
CA GLN A 115 -4.48 -20.38 -1.10
C GLN A 115 -4.84 -19.60 -2.37
N LYS A 116 -4.95 -18.24 -2.33
CA LYS A 116 -5.41 -17.43 -3.49
C LYS A 116 -4.92 -15.98 -3.43
N PHE A 117 -4.46 -15.49 -4.59
CA PHE A 117 -4.20 -14.07 -4.87
C PHE A 117 -5.34 -13.45 -5.70
N PRO A 118 -5.44 -12.11 -5.83
CA PRO A 118 -6.40 -11.48 -6.74
C PRO A 118 -6.32 -12.08 -8.15
N LYS A 119 -7.47 -12.26 -8.81
CA LYS A 119 -7.53 -12.90 -10.14
C LYS A 119 -6.73 -12.18 -11.23
N LYS A 120 -6.53 -10.86 -11.10
CA LYS A 120 -5.77 -10.04 -12.05
C LYS A 120 -4.29 -9.90 -11.69
N LEU A 121 -3.87 -10.44 -10.55
CA LEU A 121 -2.48 -10.36 -10.13
C LEU A 121 -1.63 -11.16 -11.11
N ASN A 122 -0.72 -10.46 -11.80
CA ASN A 122 0.13 -11.04 -12.83
C ASN A 122 1.58 -11.16 -12.39
N THR A 123 2.03 -10.26 -11.52
CA THR A 123 3.42 -10.18 -11.10
C THR A 123 3.51 -10.04 -9.59
N ILE A 124 4.30 -10.94 -8.99
CA ILE A 124 4.66 -10.89 -7.57
C ILE A 124 6.17 -10.84 -7.49
N PHE A 125 6.69 -9.78 -6.88
CA PHE A 125 8.09 -9.71 -6.47
C PHE A 125 8.11 -9.96 -4.97
N ALA A 126 8.75 -11.05 -4.55
CA ALA A 126 8.89 -11.33 -3.14
C ALA A 126 10.24 -11.93 -2.80
N ASP A 127 10.88 -11.39 -1.75
CA ASP A 127 11.92 -12.09 -1.01
C ASP A 127 11.29 -12.63 0.28
N TRP A 128 11.19 -13.95 0.40
CA TRP A 128 10.64 -14.57 1.62
C TRP A 128 11.79 -15.09 2.47
N ARG A 129 11.66 -14.90 3.79
CA ARG A 129 12.49 -15.62 4.76
C ARG A 129 11.72 -16.87 5.17
N ASN A 130 12.27 -18.05 4.87
CA ASN A 130 11.86 -19.25 5.59
C ASN A 130 12.52 -19.18 6.95
N GLU A 131 11.77 -18.88 8.00
CA GLU A 131 12.26 -19.14 9.36
C GLU A 131 12.40 -20.66 9.54
N ASN A 132 13.57 -21.10 10.01
CA ASN A 132 13.86 -22.49 10.37
C ASN A 132 13.14 -22.89 11.65
#